data_AF-A0A3Q4GXY7-F1
#
_entry.id   AF-A0A3Q4GXY7-F1
#
_cell.length_a   1.000
_cell.length_b   1.000
_cell.length_c   1.000
_cell.angle_alpha   90.00
_cell.angle_beta   90.00
_cell.angle_gamma   90.00
#
_symmetry.space_group_name_H-M   'P 1'
#
loop_
_entity.id
_entity.type
_entity.pdbx_description
1 polymer ?
#
loop_
_entity_poly.entity_id
_entity_poly.type
_entity_poly.pdbx_seq_one_letter_code
_entity_poly.pdbx_strand_id
1 'polypeptide(L)'
;LPLCPQKKYDQLMEETKELTKTIQDRRDLKQQFKHRTDKLTQDLEDDKRSYGDQLANEKVKHISLFHFPVARKILELKKHQVDLGGECSITVEARPVHLMLPKLVEVKQTTTVSSQRILVSNLPRMETDTLLDKLEIHFSKSKNGGGEVADCEYLSDSETVVLTFAENNIAKRVVQNEFHDLNLQKKKHTVRVTPFINGKISNLKSKMTQCPRAVMLTGIPDIMERETLQDLLEIHFQKNTNVFTDEAQ
;
A
#
# COMPACT_ATOMS: atom_id res chain seq x y z
N LEU A 1 23.56 26.26 64.61
CA LEU A 1 23.12 27.62 65.00
C LEU A 1 21.76 27.89 64.37
N PRO A 2 20.72 28.21 65.16
CA PRO A 2 19.41 28.54 64.58
C PRO A 2 19.51 29.82 63.76
N LEU A 3 18.99 29.80 62.53
CA LEU A 3 18.89 30.98 61.67
C LEU A 3 18.09 32.09 62.38
N CYS A 4 18.59 33.33 62.32
CA CYS A 4 17.92 34.53 62.83
C CYS A 4 16.50 34.63 62.23
N PRO A 5 15.46 34.98 63.02
CA PRO A 5 14.06 35.01 62.57
C PRO A 5 13.81 35.73 61.25
N GLN A 6 14.52 36.85 61.00
CA GLN A 6 14.42 37.61 59.76
C GLN A 6 14.86 36.80 58.53
N LYS A 7 15.97 36.06 58.64
CA LYS A 7 16.47 35.22 57.53
C LYS A 7 15.53 34.06 57.20
N LYS A 8 14.84 33.51 58.20
CA LYS A 8 13.83 32.47 57.97
C LYS A 8 12.60 33.03 57.26
N TYR A 9 12.18 34.24 57.62
CA TYR A 9 11.09 34.93 56.94
C TYR A 9 11.42 35.20 55.47
N ASP A 10 12.61 35.74 55.18
CA ASP A 10 13.04 36.03 53.81
C ASP A 10 13.14 34.75 52.95
N GLN A 11 13.64 33.65 53.53
CA GLN A 11 13.65 32.34 52.86
C GLN A 11 12.25 31.83 52.52
N LEU A 12 11.31 31.91 53.47
CA LEU A 12 9.91 31.51 53.23
C LEU A 12 9.23 32.37 52.16
N MET A 13 9.56 33.67 52.10
CA MET A 13 9.02 34.56 51.07
C MET A 13 9.54 34.24 49.66
N GLU A 14 10.81 33.85 49.52
CA GLU A 14 11.32 33.42 48.21
C GLU A 14 10.78 32.03 47.82
N GLU A 15 10.68 31.08 48.76
CA GLU A 15 10.09 29.76 48.50
C GLU A 15 8.61 29.86 48.06
N THR A 16 7.81 30.72 48.70
CA THR A 16 6.41 30.94 48.32
C THR A 16 6.27 31.57 46.93
N LYS A 17 7.20 32.44 46.55
CA LYS A 17 7.26 33.05 45.21
C LYS A 17 7.65 32.04 44.13
N GLU A 18 8.66 31.20 44.39
CA GLU A 18 9.04 30.10 43.49
C GLU A 18 7.92 29.07 43.33
N LEU A 19 7.23 28.73 44.42
CA LEU A 19 6.09 27.83 44.40
C LEU A 19 4.93 28.40 43.58
N THR A 20 4.65 29.70 43.71
CA THR A 20 3.61 30.38 42.94
C THR A 20 3.92 30.38 41.45
N LYS A 21 5.18 30.63 41.07
CA LYS A 21 5.63 30.54 39.68
C LYS A 21 5.44 29.13 39.12
N THR A 22 5.87 28.11 39.88
CA THR A 22 5.71 26.69 39.50
C THR A 22 4.24 26.31 39.32
N ILE A 23 3.35 26.79 40.18
CA ILE A 23 1.90 26.56 40.07
C ILE A 23 1.35 27.20 38.79
N GLN A 24 1.79 28.42 38.46
CA GLN A 24 1.36 29.11 37.25
C GLN A 24 1.87 28.40 36.00
N ASP A 25 3.15 28.03 35.95
CA ASP A 25 3.74 27.27 34.84
C ASP A 25 2.98 25.95 34.61
N ARG A 26 2.58 25.26 35.70
CA ARG A 26 1.78 24.03 35.60
C ARG A 26 0.37 24.27 35.06
N ARG A 27 -0.25 25.42 35.39
CA ARG A 27 -1.57 25.78 34.85
C ARG A 27 -1.49 26.09 33.36
N ASP A 28 -0.49 26.86 32.95
CA ASP A 28 -0.28 27.23 31.55
C ASP A 28 0.01 25.98 30.71
N LEU A 29 0.84 25.08 31.21
CA LEU A 29 1.12 23.81 30.56
C LEU A 29 -0.16 22.95 30.43
N LYS A 30 -0.99 22.88 31.49
CA LYS A 30 -2.28 22.18 31.44
C LYS A 30 -3.21 22.77 30.38
N GLN A 31 -3.26 24.10 30.25
CA GLN A 31 -4.05 24.77 29.23
C GLN A 31 -3.53 24.47 27.82
N GLN A 32 -2.21 24.48 27.62
CA GLN A 32 -1.60 24.12 26.32
C GLN A 32 -1.90 22.67 25.93
N PHE A 33 -1.82 21.72 26.87
CA PHE A 33 -2.20 20.34 26.63
C PHE A 33 -3.67 20.22 26.22
N LYS A 34 -4.57 20.89 26.96
CA LYS A 34 -5.99 20.89 26.62
C LYS A 34 -6.24 21.45 25.21
N HIS A 35 -5.67 22.61 24.89
CA HIS A 35 -5.84 23.25 23.58
C HIS A 35 -5.30 22.36 22.44
N ARG A 36 -4.17 21.67 22.65
CA ARG A 36 -3.63 20.73 21.68
C ARG A 36 -4.53 19.53 21.47
N THR A 37 -5.10 18.97 22.54
CA THR A 37 -6.04 17.85 22.44
C THR A 37 -7.33 18.25 21.71
N ASP A 38 -7.88 19.42 22.04
CA ASP A 38 -9.09 19.94 21.39
C ASP A 38 -8.82 20.17 19.89
N LYS A 39 -7.68 20.80 19.55
CA LYS A 39 -7.28 21.01 18.15
C LYS A 39 -7.10 19.69 17.39
N LEU A 40 -6.38 18.73 17.97
CA LEU A 40 -6.15 17.43 17.32
C LEU A 40 -7.48 16.68 17.08
N THR A 41 -8.41 16.79 18.02
CA THR A 41 -9.75 16.18 17.88
C THR A 41 -10.52 16.84 16.75
N GLN A 42 -10.52 18.17 16.67
CA GLN A 42 -11.17 18.91 15.60
C GLN A 42 -10.57 18.58 14.23
N ASP A 43 -9.22 18.57 14.12
CA ASP A 43 -8.52 18.23 12.87
C ASP A 43 -8.90 16.81 12.40
N LEU A 44 -9.03 15.84 13.34
CA LEU A 44 -9.48 14.48 13.03
C LEU A 44 -10.94 14.40 12.60
N GLU A 45 -11.83 15.18 13.20
CA GLU A 45 -13.25 15.24 12.83
C GLU A 45 -13.45 15.89 11.45
N ASP A 46 -12.70 16.95 11.17
CA ASP A 46 -12.70 17.64 9.88
C ASP A 46 -12.13 16.74 8.78
N ASP A 47 -11.04 16.00 9.07
CA ASP A 47 -10.52 14.97 8.17
C ASP A 47 -11.57 13.89 7.92
N LYS A 48 -12.19 13.34 8.97
CA LYS A 48 -13.24 12.32 8.85
C LYS A 48 -14.43 12.80 8.01
N ARG A 49 -14.85 14.06 8.19
CA ARG A 49 -15.91 14.68 7.39
C ARG A 49 -15.48 14.87 5.94
N SER A 50 -14.27 15.37 5.70
CA SER A 50 -13.68 15.50 4.36
C SER A 50 -13.63 14.16 3.62
N TYR A 51 -13.20 13.08 4.29
CA TYR A 51 -13.23 11.73 3.72
C TYR A 51 -14.67 11.22 3.47
N GLY A 52 -15.59 11.49 4.40
CA GLY A 52 -17.01 11.14 4.24
C GLY A 52 -17.68 11.86 3.07
N ASP A 53 -17.41 13.15 2.91
CA ASP A 53 -17.93 13.97 1.81
C ASP A 53 -17.30 13.56 0.46
N GLN A 54 -16.01 13.19 0.46
CA GLN A 54 -15.36 12.59 -0.71
C GLN A 54 -16.05 11.29 -1.12
N LEU A 55 -16.36 10.41 -0.16
CA LEU A 55 -17.03 9.13 -0.40
C LEU A 55 -18.50 9.29 -0.82
N ALA A 56 -19.22 10.24 -0.22
CA ALA A 56 -20.63 10.51 -0.55
C ALA A 56 -20.80 11.17 -1.93
N ASN A 57 -19.80 11.94 -2.39
CA ASN A 57 -19.80 12.53 -3.72
C ASN A 57 -19.29 11.56 -4.81
N GLU A 58 -18.83 10.36 -4.42
CA GLU A 58 -18.67 9.24 -5.34
C GLU A 58 -20.04 8.62 -5.62
N LYS A 59 -20.81 9.24 -6.53
CA LYS A 59 -21.75 8.48 -7.37
C LYS A 59 -21.01 7.23 -7.84
N VAL A 60 -21.63 6.05 -7.73
CA VAL A 60 -21.02 4.74 -8.01
C VAL A 60 -20.01 4.86 -9.16
N LYS A 61 -18.73 4.72 -8.84
CA LYS A 61 -17.65 4.74 -9.82
C LYS A 61 -17.33 3.30 -10.17
N HIS A 62 -17.42 2.95 -11.44
CA HIS A 62 -17.06 1.63 -11.92
C HIS A 62 -15.80 1.74 -12.78
N ILE A 63 -14.72 1.06 -12.37
CA ILE A 63 -13.48 1.00 -13.16
C ILE A 63 -13.43 -0.37 -13.85
N SER A 64 -13.28 -0.36 -15.17
CA SER A 64 -13.12 -1.59 -15.95
C SER A 64 -11.89 -1.50 -16.86
N LEU A 65 -11.34 -2.67 -17.17
CA LEU A 65 -10.20 -2.82 -18.09
C LEU A 65 -10.70 -3.23 -19.47
N PHE A 66 -10.46 -2.39 -20.45
CA PHE A 66 -10.83 -2.65 -21.84
C PHE A 66 -9.60 -2.99 -22.69
N HIS A 67 -9.83 -3.53 -23.89
CA HIS A 67 -8.79 -3.60 -24.90
C HIS A 67 -8.38 -2.17 -25.32
N PHE A 68 -7.11 -1.91 -25.62
CA PHE A 68 -6.57 -0.56 -25.79
C PHE A 68 -7.36 0.32 -26.81
N PRO A 69 -7.69 -0.15 -28.02
CA PRO A 69 -8.47 0.64 -28.98
C PRO A 69 -9.88 0.97 -28.47
N VAL A 70 -10.51 0.04 -27.76
CA VAL A 70 -11.85 0.19 -27.17
C VAL A 70 -11.81 1.23 -26.06
N ALA A 71 -10.85 1.12 -25.13
CA ALA A 71 -10.65 2.06 -24.03
C ALA A 71 -10.47 3.50 -24.54
N ARG A 72 -9.61 3.67 -25.56
CA ARG A 72 -9.36 4.97 -26.19
C ARG A 72 -10.66 5.56 -26.73
N LYS A 73 -11.43 4.77 -27.48
CA LYS A 73 -12.65 5.26 -28.12
C LYS A 73 -13.77 5.59 -27.12
N ILE A 74 -13.93 4.78 -26.07
CA ILE A 74 -14.83 5.07 -24.95
C ILE A 74 -14.48 6.44 -24.32
N LEU A 75 -13.19 6.70 -24.10
CA LEU A 75 -12.72 7.97 -23.53
C LEU A 75 -12.88 9.16 -24.47
N GLU A 76 -12.74 8.97 -25.80
CA GLU A 76 -12.99 10.00 -26.80
C GLU A 76 -14.46 10.45 -26.82
N LEU A 77 -15.39 9.49 -26.75
CA LEU A 77 -16.83 9.75 -26.75
C LEU A 77 -17.31 10.41 -25.46
N LYS A 78 -16.63 10.16 -24.34
CA LYS A 78 -16.89 10.69 -22.98
C LYS A 78 -18.24 10.32 -22.37
N LYS A 79 -19.36 10.46 -23.08
CA LYS A 79 -20.71 10.14 -22.60
C LYS A 79 -21.27 8.98 -23.39
N HIS A 80 -21.87 8.04 -22.68
CA HIS A 80 -22.46 6.84 -23.26
C HIS A 80 -23.87 6.66 -22.73
N GLN A 81 -24.81 6.44 -23.63
CA GLN A 81 -26.17 6.06 -23.27
C GLN A 81 -26.25 4.54 -23.22
N VAL A 82 -26.40 4.00 -22.02
CA VAL A 82 -26.43 2.56 -21.77
C VAL A 82 -27.89 2.15 -21.64
N ASP A 83 -28.31 1.25 -22.53
CA ASP A 83 -29.59 0.56 -22.45
C ASP A 83 -29.50 -0.56 -21.41
N LEU A 84 -30.37 -0.52 -20.41
CA LEU A 84 -30.43 -1.50 -19.32
C LEU A 84 -31.55 -2.53 -19.53
N GLY A 85 -32.22 -2.50 -20.68
CA GLY A 85 -33.37 -3.33 -21.00
C GLY A 85 -34.71 -2.66 -20.65
N GLY A 86 -35.75 -2.97 -21.43
CA GLY A 86 -37.06 -2.34 -21.30
C GLY A 86 -37.06 -0.87 -21.78
N GLU A 87 -37.71 0.02 -21.02
CA GLU A 87 -37.73 1.47 -21.27
C GLU A 87 -36.70 2.25 -20.41
N CYS A 88 -35.69 1.56 -19.87
CA CYS A 88 -34.71 2.15 -18.97
C CYS A 88 -33.35 2.35 -19.65
N SER A 89 -32.91 3.61 -19.76
CA SER A 89 -31.55 3.96 -20.19
C SER A 89 -30.90 4.90 -19.20
N ILE A 90 -29.59 4.76 -19.02
CA ILE A 90 -28.78 5.65 -18.19
C ILE A 90 -27.70 6.33 -19.01
N THR A 91 -27.29 7.52 -18.58
CA THR A 91 -26.12 8.20 -19.17
C THR A 91 -24.94 8.04 -18.22
N VAL A 92 -23.86 7.44 -18.71
CA VAL A 92 -22.61 7.32 -17.96
C VAL A 92 -21.53 8.20 -18.58
N GLU A 93 -20.65 8.76 -17.74
CA GLU A 93 -19.49 9.53 -18.18
C GLU A 93 -18.21 8.73 -17.97
N ALA A 94 -17.49 8.47 -19.07
CA ALA A 94 -16.18 7.86 -19.11
C ALA A 94 -15.08 8.88 -18.82
N ARG A 95 -14.19 8.54 -17.87
CA ARG A 95 -13.03 9.34 -17.48
C ARG A 95 -11.77 8.48 -17.45
N PRO A 96 -10.60 9.04 -17.79
CA PRO A 96 -9.35 8.30 -17.75
C PRO A 96 -8.93 8.01 -16.30
N VAL A 97 -8.50 6.78 -16.04
CA VAL A 97 -7.86 6.41 -14.77
C VAL A 97 -6.40 6.83 -14.82
N HIS A 98 -5.93 7.44 -13.73
CA HIS A 98 -4.56 7.83 -13.56
C HIS A 98 -3.97 7.12 -12.33
N LEU A 99 -2.73 6.64 -12.45
CA LEU A 99 -1.99 6.03 -11.35
C LEU A 99 -0.70 6.79 -11.10
N MET A 100 -0.33 6.93 -9.83
CA MET A 100 0.98 7.42 -9.46
C MET A 100 2.00 6.29 -9.67
N LEU A 101 2.85 6.43 -10.68
CA LEU A 101 3.90 5.46 -10.98
C LEU A 101 5.27 6.04 -10.63
N PRO A 102 6.20 5.22 -10.08
CA PRO A 102 7.59 5.63 -9.93
C PRO A 102 8.21 5.94 -11.30
N LYS A 103 8.82 7.12 -11.42
CA LYS A 103 9.63 7.55 -12.57
C LYS A 103 11.13 7.34 -12.31
N LEU A 104 11.55 7.50 -11.07
CA LEU A 104 12.93 7.32 -10.63
C LEU A 104 12.95 6.79 -9.21
N VAL A 105 13.76 5.76 -8.97
CA VAL A 105 14.08 5.25 -7.64
C VAL A 105 15.60 5.26 -7.49
N GLU A 106 16.12 6.12 -6.62
CA GLU A 106 17.52 6.07 -6.20
C GLU A 106 17.57 5.49 -4.80
N VAL A 107 18.45 4.53 -4.61
CA VAL A 107 18.73 3.92 -3.32
C VAL A 107 20.07 4.47 -2.83
N LYS A 108 20.15 4.82 -1.54
CA LYS A 108 21.39 5.32 -0.94
C LYS A 108 22.56 4.37 -1.23
N GLN A 109 23.74 4.93 -1.46
CA GLN A 109 24.97 4.20 -1.80
C GLN A 109 25.42 3.19 -0.72
N THR A 110 24.82 3.20 0.47
CA THR A 110 24.97 2.14 1.49
C THR A 110 24.16 0.88 1.18
N THR A 111 23.82 0.62 -0.09
CA THR A 111 23.07 -0.56 -0.50
C THR A 111 23.99 -1.77 -0.39
N THR A 112 23.90 -2.50 0.72
CA THR A 112 24.70 -3.72 0.91
C THR A 112 23.83 -4.93 0.61
N VAL A 113 24.28 -5.76 -0.33
CA VAL A 113 23.74 -7.11 -0.50
C VAL A 113 24.00 -7.88 0.78
N SER A 114 22.94 -8.43 1.38
CA SER A 114 23.07 -9.21 2.61
C SER A 114 23.91 -10.46 2.39
N SER A 115 24.87 -10.72 3.28
CA SER A 115 25.64 -11.96 3.28
C SER A 115 24.87 -13.15 3.85
N GLN A 116 23.74 -12.90 4.53
CA GLN A 116 22.96 -13.90 5.27
C GLN A 116 21.52 -14.04 4.81
N ARG A 117 20.96 -13.04 4.10
CA ARG A 117 19.54 -13.06 3.71
C ARG A 117 19.38 -13.25 2.21
N ILE A 118 18.39 -14.05 1.83
CA ILE A 118 17.93 -14.22 0.45
C ILE A 118 16.45 -13.90 0.34
N LEU A 119 16.01 -13.49 -0.84
CA LEU A 119 14.61 -13.31 -1.19
C LEU A 119 14.17 -14.44 -2.13
N VAL A 120 13.13 -15.17 -1.75
CA VAL A 120 12.58 -16.28 -2.53
C VAL A 120 11.21 -15.88 -3.08
N SER A 121 11.04 -16.08 -4.38
CA SER A 121 9.85 -15.69 -5.16
C SER A 121 9.38 -16.83 -6.06
N ASN A 122 8.25 -16.64 -6.76
CA ASN A 122 7.59 -17.69 -7.53
C ASN A 122 7.22 -18.91 -6.67
N LEU A 123 6.56 -18.65 -5.54
CA LEU A 123 6.23 -19.65 -4.53
C LEU A 123 5.04 -20.53 -4.98
N PRO A 124 5.00 -21.81 -4.57
CA PRO A 124 3.83 -22.66 -4.80
C PRO A 124 2.64 -22.17 -3.98
N ARG A 125 1.43 -22.32 -4.53
CA ARG A 125 0.19 -22.04 -3.78
C ARG A 125 -0.08 -23.16 -2.79
N MET A 126 0.23 -22.93 -1.52
CA MET A 126 -0.04 -23.85 -0.41
C MET A 126 -0.13 -23.09 0.92
N GLU A 127 -0.40 -23.81 2.00
CA GLU A 127 -0.47 -23.28 3.35
C GLU A 127 0.90 -22.73 3.79
N THR A 128 0.90 -21.56 4.45
CA THR A 128 2.10 -20.74 4.70
C THR A 128 3.12 -21.46 5.56
N ASP A 129 2.71 -22.07 6.66
CA ASP A 129 3.62 -22.75 7.59
C ASP A 129 4.29 -23.93 6.88
N THR A 130 3.50 -24.72 6.14
CA THR A 130 4.01 -25.81 5.31
C THR A 130 5.01 -25.32 4.25
N LEU A 131 4.77 -24.17 3.63
CA LEU A 131 5.67 -23.58 2.64
C LEU A 131 7.01 -23.17 3.29
N LEU A 132 6.95 -22.47 4.43
CA LEU A 132 8.13 -22.03 5.17
C LEU A 132 8.99 -23.23 5.61
N ASP A 133 8.37 -24.27 6.17
CA ASP A 133 9.04 -25.52 6.53
C ASP A 133 9.76 -26.16 5.33
N LYS A 134 9.10 -26.20 4.16
CA LYS A 134 9.70 -26.79 2.95
C LYS A 134 10.89 -25.98 2.45
N LEU A 135 10.80 -24.66 2.50
CA LEU A 135 11.88 -23.77 2.12
C LEU A 135 13.05 -23.91 3.09
N GLU A 136 12.79 -23.91 4.39
CA GLU A 136 13.80 -24.08 5.44
C GLU A 136 14.53 -25.43 5.30
N ILE A 137 13.79 -26.53 5.11
CA ILE A 137 14.38 -27.85 4.87
C ILE A 137 15.16 -27.91 3.55
N HIS A 138 14.75 -27.15 2.53
CA HIS A 138 15.46 -27.13 1.26
C HIS A 138 16.79 -26.36 1.39
N PHE A 139 16.75 -25.16 1.97
CA PHE A 139 17.91 -24.28 2.08
C PHE A 139 18.81 -24.60 3.29
N SER A 140 18.39 -25.45 4.22
CA SER A 140 19.29 -26.01 5.24
C SER A 140 20.30 -27.01 4.67
N LYS A 141 20.08 -27.52 3.46
CA LYS A 141 20.95 -28.55 2.86
C LYS A 141 22.09 -27.93 2.06
N SER A 142 23.33 -28.23 2.45
CA SER A 142 24.55 -27.76 1.76
C SER A 142 24.61 -28.16 0.28
N LYS A 143 23.97 -29.28 -0.12
CA LYS A 143 23.89 -29.70 -1.54
C LYS A 143 23.16 -28.69 -2.44
N ASN A 144 22.31 -27.86 -1.85
CA ASN A 144 21.59 -26.78 -2.54
C ASN A 144 22.33 -25.43 -2.38
N GLY A 145 23.59 -25.45 -1.95
CA GLY A 145 24.39 -24.25 -1.65
C GLY A 145 24.08 -23.58 -0.32
N GLY A 146 23.07 -24.09 0.39
CA GLY A 146 22.54 -23.54 1.64
C GLY A 146 23.36 -23.87 2.90
N GLY A 147 22.73 -23.72 4.06
CA GLY A 147 23.32 -23.87 5.39
C GLY A 147 22.28 -23.64 6.48
N GLU A 148 22.68 -23.68 7.75
CA GLU A 148 21.76 -23.51 8.88
C GLU A 148 20.91 -22.23 8.73
N VAL A 149 19.59 -22.40 8.83
CA VAL A 149 18.61 -21.32 8.70
C VAL A 149 18.30 -20.82 10.10
N ALA A 150 18.43 -19.51 10.30
CA ALA A 150 18.12 -18.85 11.56
C ALA A 150 16.67 -18.34 11.60
N ASP A 151 16.11 -17.94 10.45
CA ASP A 151 14.77 -17.37 10.36
C ASP A 151 14.20 -17.49 8.93
N CYS A 152 12.88 -17.57 8.81
CA CYS A 152 12.14 -17.71 7.56
C CYS A 152 10.80 -16.95 7.65
N GLU A 153 10.72 -15.80 6.98
CA GLU A 153 9.61 -14.84 7.11
C GLU A 153 8.82 -14.73 5.80
N TYR A 154 7.48 -14.87 5.87
CA TYR A 154 6.60 -14.65 4.72
C TYR A 154 6.15 -13.19 4.61
N LEU A 155 6.43 -12.56 3.47
CA LEU A 155 6.00 -11.21 3.13
C LEU A 155 4.68 -11.29 2.33
N SER A 156 3.57 -11.01 3.01
CA SER A 156 2.22 -11.13 2.46
C SER A 156 1.87 -10.06 1.43
N ASP A 157 2.56 -8.92 1.46
CA ASP A 157 2.40 -7.82 0.52
C ASP A 157 2.96 -8.14 -0.87
N SER A 158 4.07 -8.89 -0.93
CA SER A 158 4.73 -9.26 -2.19
C SER A 158 4.64 -10.74 -2.55
N GLU A 159 3.98 -11.57 -1.73
CA GLU A 159 3.93 -13.04 -1.88
C GLU A 159 5.34 -13.67 -2.03
N THR A 160 6.28 -13.21 -1.19
CA THR A 160 7.68 -13.67 -1.20
C THR A 160 8.12 -14.10 0.19
N VAL A 161 9.19 -14.88 0.27
CA VAL A 161 9.79 -15.30 1.55
C VAL A 161 11.17 -14.71 1.69
N VAL A 162 11.48 -14.16 2.86
CA VAL A 162 12.85 -13.79 3.23
C VAL A 162 13.41 -14.86 4.13
N LEU A 163 14.50 -15.48 3.69
CA LEU A 163 15.18 -16.52 4.47
C LEU A 163 16.53 -15.99 4.96
N THR A 164 16.79 -16.18 6.25
CA THR A 164 17.99 -15.71 6.95
C THR A 164 18.83 -16.91 7.39
N PHE A 165 20.09 -16.97 6.97
CA PHE A 165 21.05 -17.98 7.38
C PHE A 165 21.81 -17.57 8.64
N ALA A 166 22.12 -18.55 9.50
CA ALA A 166 22.89 -18.34 10.72
C ALA A 166 24.33 -17.87 10.40
N GLU A 167 24.92 -18.44 9.35
CA GLU A 167 26.29 -18.13 8.93
C GLU A 167 26.38 -17.08 7.82
N ASN A 168 27.49 -16.34 7.80
CA ASN A 168 27.81 -15.40 6.74
C ASN A 168 28.22 -16.10 5.43
N ASN A 169 27.94 -15.44 4.30
CA ASN A 169 28.26 -15.86 2.93
C ASN A 169 27.48 -17.08 2.41
N ILE A 170 26.59 -17.68 3.21
CA ILE A 170 25.66 -18.71 2.72
C ILE A 170 24.77 -18.13 1.61
N ALA A 171 24.18 -16.96 1.87
CA ALA A 171 23.30 -16.30 0.90
C ALA A 171 23.99 -16.07 -0.45
N LYS A 172 25.25 -15.64 -0.44
CA LYS A 172 26.06 -15.42 -1.65
C LYS A 172 26.24 -16.68 -2.49
N ARG A 173 26.29 -17.86 -1.88
CA ARG A 173 26.38 -19.14 -2.61
C ARG A 173 25.03 -19.56 -3.15
N VAL A 174 23.97 -19.43 -2.35
CA VAL A 174 22.62 -19.82 -2.77
C VAL A 174 22.17 -19.01 -3.98
N VAL A 175 22.45 -17.69 -4.02
CA VAL A 175 22.09 -16.81 -5.15
C VAL A 175 22.88 -17.06 -6.43
N GLN A 176 23.99 -17.82 -6.39
CA GLN A 176 24.71 -18.22 -7.62
C GLN A 176 23.84 -19.13 -8.50
N ASN A 177 22.93 -19.87 -7.88
CA ASN A 177 21.88 -20.58 -8.58
C ASN A 177 20.55 -19.85 -8.36
N GLU A 178 20.08 -19.14 -9.37
CA GLU A 178 18.84 -18.36 -9.26
C GLU A 178 17.59 -19.26 -9.12
N PHE A 179 17.62 -20.50 -9.64
CA PHE A 179 16.45 -21.37 -9.69
C PHE A 179 16.64 -22.65 -8.88
N HIS A 180 15.74 -22.89 -7.93
CA HIS A 180 15.81 -24.05 -7.03
C HIS A 180 14.54 -24.90 -7.12
N ASP A 181 14.69 -26.20 -7.34
CA ASP A 181 13.57 -27.14 -7.42
C ASP A 181 13.17 -27.62 -6.03
N LEU A 182 11.99 -27.22 -5.57
CA LEU A 182 11.37 -27.75 -4.37
C LEU A 182 10.64 -29.06 -4.69
N ASN A 183 10.93 -30.10 -3.94
CA ASN A 183 10.22 -31.38 -4.05
C ASN A 183 8.97 -31.34 -3.16
N LEU A 184 7.81 -31.12 -3.77
CA LEU A 184 6.52 -30.99 -3.08
C LEU A 184 5.69 -32.24 -3.32
N GLN A 185 5.90 -33.27 -2.49
CA GLN A 185 5.20 -34.57 -2.34
C GLN A 185 4.91 -35.40 -3.62
N LYS A 186 4.64 -34.81 -4.79
CA LYS A 186 4.45 -35.44 -6.10
C LYS A 186 4.84 -34.55 -7.30
N LYS A 187 5.15 -33.26 -7.12
CA LYS A 187 5.51 -32.34 -8.21
C LYS A 187 6.73 -31.50 -7.82
N LYS A 188 7.62 -31.26 -8.77
CA LYS A 188 8.69 -30.27 -8.62
C LYS A 188 8.13 -28.88 -8.91
N HIS A 189 8.44 -27.93 -8.04
CA HIS A 189 8.13 -26.52 -8.25
C HIS A 189 9.42 -25.72 -8.16
N THR A 190 9.72 -24.95 -9.20
CA THR A 190 10.95 -24.16 -9.26
C THR A 190 10.70 -22.79 -8.66
N VAL A 191 11.37 -22.50 -7.55
CA VAL A 191 11.37 -21.16 -6.92
C VAL A 191 12.55 -20.35 -7.43
N ARG A 192 12.40 -19.02 -7.40
CA ARG A 192 13.44 -18.08 -7.82
C ARG A 192 14.06 -17.40 -6.60
N VAL A 193 15.37 -17.47 -6.48
CA VAL A 193 16.16 -16.90 -5.38
C VAL A 193 16.95 -15.69 -5.88
N THR A 194 16.84 -14.59 -5.16
CA THR A 194 17.57 -13.35 -5.44
C THR A 194 18.25 -12.82 -4.18
N PRO A 195 19.32 -12.01 -4.30
CA PRO A 195 19.98 -11.43 -3.15
C PRO A 195 19.03 -10.51 -2.37
N PHE A 196 19.03 -10.60 -1.04
CA PHE A 196 18.31 -9.64 -0.23
C PHE A 196 19.11 -8.33 -0.14
N ILE A 197 18.49 -7.23 -0.52
CA ILE A 197 19.13 -5.93 -0.62
C ILE A 197 18.65 -5.05 0.54
N ASN A 198 19.58 -4.65 1.41
CA ASN A 198 19.32 -3.63 2.43
C ASN A 198 19.65 -2.26 1.86
N GLY A 199 18.64 -1.41 1.70
CA GLY A 199 18.82 -0.06 1.19
C GLY A 199 17.75 0.88 1.71
N LYS A 200 18.11 2.15 1.91
CA LYS A 200 17.14 3.23 2.12
C LYS A 200 16.97 3.97 0.79
N ILE A 201 15.74 4.08 0.32
CA ILE A 201 15.43 4.91 -0.85
C ILE A 201 15.83 6.36 -0.51
N SER A 202 16.78 6.93 -1.25
CA SER A 202 17.19 8.34 -1.10
C SER A 202 16.31 9.28 -1.88
N ASN A 203 15.79 8.81 -3.02
CA ASN A 203 15.02 9.62 -3.94
C ASN A 203 13.96 8.76 -4.62
N LEU A 204 12.71 9.19 -4.52
CA LEU A 204 11.60 8.61 -5.25
C LEU A 204 10.90 9.76 -5.97
N LYS A 205 11.00 9.78 -7.30
CA LYS A 205 10.20 10.70 -8.12
C LYS A 205 9.06 9.91 -8.71
N SER A 206 7.83 10.35 -8.44
CA SER A 206 6.62 9.73 -8.98
C SER A 206 5.99 10.62 -10.04
N LYS A 207 5.28 10.02 -11.00
CA LYS A 207 4.53 10.72 -12.02
C LYS A 207 3.11 10.15 -12.10
N MET A 208 2.13 11.04 -12.14
CA MET A 208 0.76 10.66 -12.47
C MET A 208 0.67 10.25 -13.94
N THR A 209 0.31 9.00 -14.20
CA THR A 209 0.32 8.40 -15.53
C THR A 209 -1.05 7.84 -15.85
N GLN A 210 -1.58 8.18 -17.03
CA GLN A 210 -2.85 7.64 -17.50
C GLN A 210 -2.72 6.14 -17.82
N CYS A 211 -3.64 5.35 -17.31
CA CYS A 211 -3.77 3.95 -17.65
C CYS A 211 -4.35 3.82 -19.06
N PRO A 212 -3.65 3.18 -20.01
CA PRO A 212 -4.08 3.12 -21.40
C PRO A 212 -5.33 2.25 -21.63
N ARG A 213 -5.67 1.39 -20.67
CA ARG A 213 -6.76 0.40 -20.75
C ARG A 213 -7.85 0.56 -19.71
N ALA A 214 -7.65 1.40 -18.71
CA ALA A 214 -8.58 1.55 -17.59
C ALA A 214 -9.47 2.78 -17.80
N VAL A 215 -10.78 2.56 -17.76
CA VAL A 215 -11.78 3.62 -17.88
C VAL A 215 -12.60 3.64 -16.60
N MET A 216 -12.81 4.83 -16.06
CA MET A 216 -13.70 5.06 -14.93
C MET A 216 -15.04 5.59 -15.44
N LEU A 217 -16.09 4.84 -15.22
CA LEU A 217 -17.47 5.24 -15.49
C LEU A 217 -18.05 5.92 -14.26
N THR A 218 -18.65 7.08 -14.47
CA THR A 218 -19.27 7.92 -13.43
C THR A 218 -20.69 8.31 -13.86
N GLY A 219 -21.47 8.86 -12.93
CA GLY A 219 -22.88 9.22 -13.23
C GLY A 219 -23.84 8.03 -13.19
N ILE A 220 -23.40 6.89 -12.64
CA ILE A 220 -24.20 5.68 -12.50
C ILE A 220 -25.22 5.89 -11.35
N PRO A 221 -26.53 5.83 -11.63
CA PRO A 221 -27.55 5.95 -10.59
C PRO A 221 -27.74 4.62 -9.84
N ASP A 222 -28.20 4.70 -8.59
CA ASP A 222 -28.53 3.53 -7.77
C ASP A 222 -29.95 3.06 -8.07
N ILE A 223 -30.09 2.25 -9.14
CA ILE A 223 -31.39 1.81 -9.67
C ILE A 223 -31.56 0.28 -9.69
N MET A 224 -30.46 -0.47 -9.54
CA MET A 224 -30.46 -1.93 -9.58
C MET A 224 -29.21 -2.47 -8.87
N GLU A 225 -29.17 -3.79 -8.68
CA GLU A 225 -28.05 -4.46 -8.04
C GLU A 225 -26.73 -4.26 -8.81
N ARG A 226 -25.65 -4.06 -8.07
CA ARG A 226 -24.32 -3.69 -8.61
C ARG A 226 -23.81 -4.69 -9.64
N GLU A 227 -23.94 -5.98 -9.37
CA GLU A 227 -23.44 -7.06 -10.23
C GLU A 227 -24.19 -7.07 -11.58
N THR A 228 -25.51 -6.98 -11.53
CA THR A 228 -26.35 -6.88 -12.74
C THR A 228 -26.01 -5.64 -13.58
N LEU A 229 -25.84 -4.48 -12.92
CA LEU A 229 -25.47 -3.25 -13.60
C LEU A 229 -24.08 -3.34 -14.24
N GLN A 230 -23.13 -3.96 -13.54
CA GLN A 230 -21.80 -4.20 -14.05
C GLN A 230 -21.83 -5.08 -15.30
N ASP A 231 -22.59 -6.18 -15.30
CA ASP A 231 -22.75 -7.05 -16.46
C ASP A 231 -23.35 -6.31 -17.66
N LEU A 232 -24.40 -5.50 -17.44
CA LEU A 232 -25.03 -4.70 -18.50
C LEU A 232 -24.07 -3.65 -19.09
N LEU A 233 -23.27 -2.99 -18.25
CA LEU A 233 -22.23 -2.07 -18.69
C LEU A 233 -21.16 -2.80 -19.50
N GLU A 234 -20.70 -3.95 -19.04
CA GLU A 234 -19.71 -4.75 -19.75
C GLU A 234 -20.23 -5.19 -21.13
N ILE A 235 -21.46 -5.71 -21.19
CA ILE A 235 -22.13 -6.08 -22.45
C ILE A 235 -22.25 -4.87 -23.38
N HIS A 236 -22.63 -3.69 -22.86
CA HIS A 236 -22.79 -2.48 -23.68
C HIS A 236 -21.49 -2.09 -24.39
N PHE A 237 -20.35 -2.12 -23.68
CA PHE A 237 -19.05 -1.73 -24.21
C PHE A 237 -18.33 -2.83 -25.00
N GLN A 238 -18.80 -4.08 -24.92
CA GLN A 238 -18.37 -5.16 -25.81
C GLN A 238 -18.98 -5.05 -27.22
N LYS A 239 -20.14 -4.40 -27.37
CA LYS A 239 -20.79 -4.20 -28.67
C LYS A 239 -20.06 -3.14 -29.48
N ASN A 240 -19.36 -3.57 -30.55
CA ASN A 240 -18.58 -2.66 -31.40
C ASN A 240 -19.40 -1.47 -31.92
N THR A 241 -20.68 -1.63 -32.24
CA THR A 241 -21.55 -0.54 -32.73
C THR A 241 -21.73 0.60 -31.74
N ASN A 242 -21.56 0.34 -30.44
CA ASN A 242 -21.72 1.33 -29.39
C ASN A 242 -20.42 2.11 -29.12
N VAL A 243 -19.29 1.60 -29.60
CA VAL A 243 -17.96 2.19 -29.40
C VAL A 243 -17.40 2.73 -30.72
N PHE A 244 -17.50 1.95 -31.77
CA PHE A 244 -17.14 2.29 -33.13
C PHE A 244 -18.43 2.54 -33.91
N THR A 245 -18.67 3.81 -34.26
CA THR A 245 -19.61 4.14 -35.32
C THR A 245 -18.99 3.65 -36.63
N ASP A 246 -19.69 2.79 -37.37
CA ASP A 246 -19.34 2.52 -38.76
C ASP A 246 -19.31 3.86 -39.49
N GLU A 247 -18.11 4.37 -39.81
CA GLU A 247 -17.94 5.36 -40.86
C GLU A 247 -18.22 4.64 -42.19
N ALA A 248 -19.51 4.48 -42.49
CA ALA A 248 -19.98 4.19 -43.83
C ALA A 248 -20.00 5.52 -44.61
N GLN A 249 -18.89 5.74 -45.33
CA GLN A 249 -18.69 6.55 -46.55
C GLN A 249 -19.07 8.04 -46.55
#